data_AF-A0A4V6NB44-F1
#
_entry.id   AF-A0A4V6NB44-F1
#
_cell.length_a   1.000
_cell.length_b   1.000
_cell.length_c   1.000
_cell.angle_alpha   90.00
_cell.angle_beta   90.00
_cell.angle_gamma   90.00
#
_symmetry.space_group_name_H-M   'P 1'
#
loop_
_entity.id
_entity.type
_entity.pdbx_description
1 polymer ?
#
loop_
_entity_poly.entity_id
_entity_poly.type
_entity_poly.pdbx_seq_one_letter_code
_entity_poly.pdbx_strand_id
1 'polypeptide(L)'
;MENLQGPPEFRDWDDPAAEDYTPETARFFRTGGSAGAIPAVKPFNFGRDPGGPEDKTLYLTVPKIGLENVEVYNSLSEEALTDSAVHVPATGFPWQEGANTYIAGHRLGYPGTGSYRIFYDLDRLEEGDEIILRDAAGNEYTYRVTRTLVTDPYDVEVMNPVEGRNIVTLQTCTLPDYRDRIVVQGEMVEGETIPS
;
A
#
# COMPACT_ATOMS: atom_id res chain seq x y z
N MET A 1 4.02 33.13 11.98
CA MET A 1 2.66 32.61 11.74
C MET A 1 2.71 32.05 10.33
N GLU A 2 3.13 30.80 10.20
CA GLU A 2 3.35 30.17 8.89
C GLU A 2 2.12 29.34 8.54
N ASN A 3 1.69 29.52 7.30
CA ASN A 3 0.44 29.04 6.74
C ASN A 3 0.37 27.51 6.78
N LEU A 4 -0.70 26.98 7.36
CA LEU A 4 -1.12 25.60 7.17
C LEU A 4 -1.56 25.46 5.71
N GLN A 5 -0.74 24.81 4.90
CA GLN A 5 -1.14 24.34 3.58
C GLN A 5 -2.29 23.34 3.80
N GLY A 6 -3.42 23.55 3.13
CA GLY A 6 -4.58 22.64 3.21
C GLY A 6 -4.23 21.23 2.72
N PRO A 7 -5.18 20.27 2.83
CA PRO A 7 -4.98 18.92 2.34
C PRO A 7 -4.51 18.95 0.88
N PRO A 8 -3.62 18.02 0.47
CA PRO A 8 -3.13 17.98 -0.90
C PRO A 8 -4.29 17.87 -1.89
N GLU A 9 -4.27 18.70 -2.93
CA GLU A 9 -5.32 18.69 -3.94
C GLU A 9 -5.31 17.37 -4.73
N PHE A 10 -6.51 16.86 -5.00
CA PHE A 10 -6.73 15.72 -5.88
C PHE A 10 -6.13 16.00 -7.26
N ARG A 11 -5.19 15.15 -7.70
CA ARG A 11 -4.60 15.20 -9.04
C ARG A 11 -5.37 14.28 -9.97
N ASP A 12 -5.93 14.85 -11.03
CA ASP A 12 -6.54 14.10 -12.12
C ASP A 12 -5.43 13.51 -13.02
N TRP A 13 -5.41 12.19 -13.12
CA TRP A 13 -4.41 11.46 -13.91
C TRP A 13 -4.87 11.26 -15.36
N ASP A 14 -6.08 11.73 -15.69
CA ASP A 14 -6.71 11.65 -17.01
C ASP A 14 -6.62 12.96 -17.83
N ASP A 15 -5.84 13.96 -17.40
CA ASP A 15 -5.52 15.11 -18.27
C ASP A 15 -4.62 14.61 -19.42
N PRO A 16 -5.08 14.61 -20.69
CA PRO A 16 -4.25 14.22 -21.83
C PRO A 16 -3.08 15.19 -22.08
N ALA A 17 -3.02 16.33 -21.36
CA ALA A 17 -1.86 17.22 -21.28
C ALA A 17 -0.91 16.91 -20.10
N ALA A 18 -1.23 15.96 -19.21
CA ALA A 18 -0.29 15.40 -18.25
C ALA A 18 0.66 14.42 -18.97
N GLU A 19 1.71 14.96 -19.60
CA GLU A 19 2.70 14.25 -20.41
C GLU A 19 3.58 13.22 -19.65
N ASP A 20 3.23 12.82 -18.43
CA ASP A 20 4.16 12.19 -17.49
C ASP A 20 4.10 10.65 -17.42
N TYR A 21 3.36 9.95 -18.29
CA TYR A 21 3.58 8.50 -18.45
C TYR A 21 4.51 8.22 -19.63
N THR A 22 5.81 8.16 -19.34
CA THR A 22 6.84 7.79 -20.31
C THR A 22 7.67 6.62 -19.78
N PRO A 23 8.37 5.88 -20.65
CA PRO A 23 9.40 4.93 -20.22
C PRO A 23 10.49 5.56 -19.31
N GLU A 24 10.58 6.89 -19.26
CA GLU A 24 11.47 7.64 -18.37
C GLU A 24 10.87 7.88 -16.98
N THR A 25 9.56 8.09 -16.83
CA THR A 25 8.92 8.11 -15.51
C THR A 25 8.89 6.72 -14.88
N ALA A 26 8.74 5.67 -15.69
CA ALA A 26 9.00 4.28 -15.28
C ALA A 26 10.47 4.02 -14.87
N ARG A 27 11.44 4.86 -15.29
CA ARG A 27 12.84 4.81 -14.83
C ARG A 27 13.08 5.58 -13.54
N PHE A 28 12.32 6.65 -13.26
CA PHE A 28 12.38 7.36 -11.98
C PHE A 28 12.05 6.40 -10.82
N PHE A 29 11.07 5.51 -11.02
CA PHE A 29 10.78 4.41 -10.08
C PHE A 29 11.81 3.27 -10.09
N ARG A 30 12.76 3.22 -11.04
CA ARG A 30 13.86 2.25 -11.07
C ARG A 30 15.12 2.75 -10.38
N THR A 31 15.26 4.06 -10.15
CA THR A 31 16.46 4.67 -9.57
C THR A 31 16.13 5.42 -8.28
N GLY A 32 16.03 4.69 -7.17
CA GLY A 32 16.46 5.25 -5.88
C GLY A 32 15.41 5.86 -4.95
N GLY A 33 14.11 5.57 -5.12
CA GLY A 33 13.15 5.85 -4.04
C GLY A 33 13.53 5.09 -2.76
N SER A 34 13.45 5.75 -1.60
CA SER A 34 13.83 5.19 -0.30
C SER A 34 13.05 3.92 0.11
N ALA A 35 11.90 3.67 -0.53
CA ALA A 35 11.07 2.49 -0.33
C ALA A 35 11.45 1.32 -1.27
N GLY A 36 12.51 1.49 -2.06
CA GLY A 36 12.86 0.56 -3.12
C GLY A 36 12.14 0.86 -4.43
N ALA A 37 12.68 0.34 -5.53
CA ALA A 37 12.04 0.45 -6.83
C ALA A 37 10.66 -0.23 -6.79
N ILE A 38 9.57 0.53 -6.87
CA ILE A 38 8.22 0.00 -7.11
C ILE A 38 8.10 -0.05 -8.64
N PRO A 39 8.14 -1.23 -9.28
CA PRO A 39 8.10 -1.27 -10.74
C PRO A 39 6.70 -0.85 -11.20
N ALA A 40 6.63 -0.14 -12.33
CA ALA A 40 5.36 0.17 -12.97
C ALA A 40 4.69 -1.13 -13.45
N VAL A 41 3.60 -1.53 -12.79
CA VAL A 41 2.77 -2.69 -13.16
C VAL A 41 1.61 -2.24 -14.02
N LYS A 42 1.05 -3.13 -14.85
CA LYS A 42 -0.19 -2.86 -15.59
C LYS A 42 -1.28 -2.45 -14.59
N PRO A 43 -1.84 -1.23 -14.69
CA PRO A 43 -2.77 -0.74 -13.69
C PRO A 43 -4.05 -1.59 -13.70
N PHE A 44 -4.43 -2.13 -12.54
CA PHE A 44 -5.70 -2.83 -12.33
C PHE A 44 -6.89 -1.96 -12.73
N ASN A 45 -6.77 -0.64 -12.51
CA ASN A 45 -7.84 0.30 -12.76
C ASN A 45 -7.92 0.88 -14.19
N PHE A 46 -6.99 0.58 -15.12
CA PHE A 46 -7.06 1.04 -16.53
C PHE A 46 -7.53 2.51 -16.75
N GLY A 47 -7.25 3.44 -15.83
CA GLY A 47 -7.77 4.82 -15.91
C GLY A 47 -9.30 4.94 -15.68
N ARG A 48 -9.88 4.09 -14.84
CA ARG A 48 -11.28 4.19 -14.41
C ARG A 48 -11.31 4.57 -12.93
N ASP A 49 -12.23 5.45 -12.58
CA ASP A 49 -12.57 5.74 -11.19
C ASP A 49 -12.83 4.40 -10.46
N PRO A 50 -12.06 4.08 -9.40
CA PRO A 50 -12.25 2.86 -8.63
C PRO A 50 -13.61 2.79 -7.91
N GLY A 51 -14.42 3.86 -7.95
CA GLY A 51 -15.63 3.99 -7.14
C GLY A 51 -15.26 4.07 -5.65
N GLY A 52 -16.23 3.81 -4.77
CA GLY A 52 -16.01 3.89 -3.32
C GLY A 52 -16.05 5.34 -2.79
N PRO A 53 -15.48 5.60 -1.61
CA PRO A 53 -15.50 6.94 -0.98
C PRO A 53 -14.82 8.02 -1.82
N GLU A 54 -15.22 9.28 -1.67
CA GLU A 54 -14.56 10.42 -2.34
C GLU A 54 -13.09 10.56 -1.89
N ASP A 55 -12.86 10.46 -0.58
CA ASP A 55 -11.52 10.39 0.01
C ASP A 55 -10.99 8.96 -0.06
N LYS A 56 -9.90 8.77 -0.81
CA LYS A 56 -9.26 7.46 -1.05
C LYS A 56 -8.23 7.07 0.03
N THR A 57 -8.15 7.84 1.11
CA THR A 57 -7.28 7.51 2.25
C THR A 57 -7.70 6.19 2.89
N LEU A 58 -6.71 5.36 3.18
CA LEU A 58 -6.89 4.12 3.93
C LEU A 58 -6.23 4.24 5.30
N TYR A 59 -6.70 3.47 6.27
CA TYR A 59 -6.08 3.31 7.57
C TYR A 59 -5.77 1.83 7.79
N LEU A 60 -4.53 1.53 8.16
CA LEU A 60 -4.01 0.19 8.36
C LEU A 60 -3.87 -0.14 9.85
N THR A 61 -4.44 -1.27 10.26
CA THR A 61 -4.26 -1.85 11.59
C THR A 61 -3.76 -3.28 11.45
N VAL A 62 -2.69 -3.63 12.17
CA VAL A 62 -2.11 -4.98 12.19
C VAL A 62 -1.76 -5.32 13.65
N PRO A 63 -2.69 -5.92 14.42
CA PRO A 63 -2.56 -6.06 15.88
C PRO A 63 -1.30 -6.81 16.32
N LYS A 64 -0.92 -7.89 15.60
CA LYS A 64 0.23 -8.75 15.92
C LYS A 64 1.56 -7.97 16.03
N ILE A 65 1.71 -6.91 15.24
CA ILE A 65 2.93 -6.08 15.17
C ILE A 65 2.70 -4.67 15.75
N GLY A 66 1.58 -4.45 16.43
CA GLY A 66 1.29 -3.20 17.14
C GLY A 66 0.99 -1.99 16.25
N LEU A 67 0.62 -2.20 14.99
CA LEU A 67 0.14 -1.11 14.12
C LEU A 67 -1.34 -0.86 14.38
N GLU A 68 -1.68 0.41 14.62
CA GLU A 68 -3.05 0.83 14.90
C GLU A 68 -3.37 2.11 14.13
N ASN A 69 -4.40 2.08 13.29
CA ASN A 69 -4.92 3.23 12.55
C ASN A 69 -3.86 4.04 11.79
N VAL A 70 -2.88 3.34 11.21
CA VAL A 70 -1.80 3.97 10.46
C VAL A 70 -2.35 4.52 9.15
N GLU A 71 -2.20 5.82 8.92
CA GLU A 71 -2.64 6.46 7.68
C GLU A 71 -1.86 5.91 6.48
N VAL A 72 -2.57 5.52 5.43
CA VAL A 72 -2.01 4.98 4.19
C VAL A 72 -2.40 5.92 3.05
N TYR A 73 -1.42 6.67 2.55
CA TYR A 73 -1.66 7.63 1.49
C TYR A 73 -1.84 6.94 0.14
N ASN A 74 -2.83 7.39 -0.63
CA ASN A 74 -3.00 6.95 -2.01
C ASN A 74 -2.08 7.75 -2.96
N SER A 75 -0.76 7.56 -2.84
CA SER A 75 0.26 8.30 -3.59
C SER A 75 1.51 7.44 -3.79
N LEU A 76 2.33 7.78 -4.80
CA LEU A 76 3.68 7.23 -4.95
C LEU A 76 4.78 8.28 -4.72
N SER A 77 4.46 9.40 -4.06
CA SER A 77 5.45 10.43 -3.75
C SER A 77 6.42 9.97 -2.65
N GLU A 78 7.69 10.37 -2.76
CA GLU A 78 8.68 10.15 -1.71
C GLU A 78 8.30 10.82 -0.39
N GLU A 79 7.60 11.96 -0.48
CA GLU A 79 7.02 12.66 0.68
C GLU A 79 6.03 11.76 1.42
N ALA A 80 5.07 11.15 0.72
CA ALA A 80 4.09 10.26 1.34
C ALA A 80 4.72 9.02 1.97
N LEU A 81 5.76 8.46 1.34
CA LEU A 81 6.54 7.33 1.88
C LEU A 81 7.40 7.74 3.08
N THR A 82 7.87 8.98 3.11
CA THR A 82 8.59 9.54 4.26
C THR A 82 7.65 9.71 5.44
N ASP A 83 6.41 10.12 5.18
CA ASP A 83 5.44 10.42 6.22
C ASP A 83 4.73 9.17 6.75
N SER A 84 4.45 8.17 5.92
CA SER A 84 3.77 6.93 6.33
C SER A 84 3.93 5.77 5.32
N ALA A 85 3.01 4.79 5.34
CA ALA A 85 2.84 3.80 4.28
C ALA A 85 1.99 4.37 3.13
N VAL A 86 2.11 3.75 1.96
CA VAL A 86 1.40 4.18 0.76
C VAL A 86 0.70 3.03 0.06
N HIS A 87 -0.52 3.28 -0.39
CA HIS A 87 -1.21 2.42 -1.34
C HIS A 87 -0.64 2.68 -2.75
N VAL A 88 -0.30 1.63 -3.48
CA VAL A 88 0.21 1.72 -4.86
C VAL A 88 -0.98 1.94 -5.80
N PRO A 89 -1.14 3.12 -6.43
CA PRO A 89 -2.33 3.47 -7.22
C PRO A 89 -2.56 2.60 -8.45
N ALA A 90 -1.55 1.87 -8.91
CA ALA A 90 -1.69 0.88 -9.98
C ALA A 90 -2.48 -0.38 -9.53
N THR A 91 -2.73 -0.53 -8.24
CA THR A 91 -3.41 -1.68 -7.63
C THR A 91 -4.82 -1.31 -7.18
N GLY A 92 -5.63 -2.31 -6.83
CA GLY A 92 -7.06 -2.12 -6.55
C GLY A 92 -7.32 -1.76 -5.09
N PHE A 93 -8.38 -1.03 -4.83
CA PHE A 93 -8.82 -0.70 -3.47
C PHE A 93 -9.61 -1.84 -2.81
N PRO A 94 -9.73 -1.83 -1.47
CA PRO A 94 -10.37 -2.93 -0.75
C PRO A 94 -11.88 -3.07 -1.02
N TRP A 95 -12.54 -2.03 -1.55
CA TRP A 95 -13.95 -2.09 -1.99
C TRP A 95 -14.14 -2.64 -3.40
N GLN A 96 -13.07 -2.90 -4.13
CA GLN A 96 -13.14 -3.43 -5.49
C GLN A 96 -13.04 -4.96 -5.44
N GLU A 97 -14.04 -5.63 -6.01
CA GLU A 97 -14.06 -7.10 -6.07
C GLU A 97 -12.90 -7.66 -6.90
N GLY A 98 -12.24 -8.68 -6.37
CA GLY A 98 -11.08 -9.32 -7.00
C GLY A 98 -9.80 -8.48 -6.96
N ALA A 99 -9.78 -7.41 -6.17
CA ALA A 99 -8.62 -6.53 -6.08
C ALA A 99 -7.47 -7.13 -5.26
N ASN A 100 -6.26 -6.70 -5.58
CA ASN A 100 -5.12 -6.75 -4.68
C ASN A 100 -4.83 -5.33 -4.22
N THR A 101 -5.07 -5.00 -2.94
CA THR A 101 -4.70 -3.73 -2.35
C THR A 101 -3.26 -3.79 -1.88
N TYR A 102 -2.38 -3.13 -2.62
CA TYR A 102 -0.95 -3.19 -2.38
C TYR A 102 -0.46 -1.97 -1.61
N ILE A 103 0.16 -2.21 -0.46
CA ILE A 103 0.65 -1.18 0.45
C ILE A 103 2.15 -1.36 0.66
N ALA A 104 2.92 -0.32 0.34
CA ALA A 104 4.36 -0.28 0.56
C ALA A 104 4.68 0.63 1.75
N GLY A 105 5.68 0.24 2.54
CA GLY A 105 6.13 1.02 3.68
C GLY A 105 7.57 0.72 4.06
N HIS A 106 8.21 1.68 4.73
CA HIS A 106 9.60 1.52 5.11
C HIS A 106 9.82 0.48 6.20
N ARG A 107 10.96 -0.20 6.11
CA ARG A 107 11.41 -1.14 7.14
C ARG A 107 11.95 -0.39 8.37
N LEU A 108 12.82 0.59 8.15
CA LEU A 108 13.33 1.49 9.20
C LEU A 108 12.65 2.86 9.18
N GLY A 109 12.44 3.42 7.99
CA GLY A 109 11.87 4.76 7.79
C GLY A 109 12.73 5.86 8.40
N TYR A 110 12.11 7.01 8.65
CA TYR A 110 12.81 8.21 9.10
C TYR A 110 12.42 8.57 10.54
N PRO A 111 13.37 8.68 11.49
CA PRO A 111 13.05 9.09 12.85
C PRO A 111 12.23 10.38 12.90
N GLY A 112 11.16 10.40 13.69
CA GLY A 112 10.27 11.56 13.83
C GLY A 112 9.14 11.65 12.80
N THR A 113 9.00 10.66 11.92
CA THR A 113 7.90 10.55 10.94
C THR A 113 7.01 9.34 11.25
N GLY A 114 5.83 9.26 10.64
CA GLY A 114 4.96 8.08 10.73
C GLY A 114 5.53 6.84 10.03
N SER A 115 6.49 7.01 9.11
CA SER A 115 7.18 5.89 8.48
C SER A 115 8.20 5.19 9.38
N TYR A 116 8.56 5.79 10.53
CA TYR A 116 9.60 5.25 11.40
C TYR A 116 9.20 3.88 11.95
N ARG A 117 9.91 2.85 11.49
CA ARG A 117 9.71 1.44 11.84
C ARG A 117 8.29 0.91 11.58
N ILE A 118 7.54 1.54 10.70
CA ILE A 118 6.15 1.17 10.35
C ILE A 118 6.03 -0.31 9.95
N PHE A 119 6.93 -0.84 9.13
CA PHE A 119 6.97 -2.26 8.75
C PHE A 119 8.19 -3.00 9.31
N TYR A 120 8.77 -2.49 10.41
CA TYR A 120 9.96 -3.09 11.04
C TYR A 120 9.76 -4.53 11.51
N ASP A 121 8.53 -4.91 11.83
CA ASP A 121 8.19 -6.23 12.36
C ASP A 121 7.33 -7.05 11.37
N LEU A 122 7.22 -6.63 10.10
CA LEU A 122 6.34 -7.26 9.11
C LEU A 122 6.63 -8.75 8.86
N ASP A 123 7.89 -9.17 9.00
CA ASP A 123 8.36 -10.57 8.92
C ASP A 123 7.91 -11.44 10.10
N ARG A 124 7.33 -10.85 11.14
CA ARG A 124 6.77 -11.57 12.30
C ARG A 124 5.31 -11.98 12.09
N LEU A 125 4.70 -11.59 10.96
CA LEU A 125 3.36 -12.02 10.59
C LEU A 125 3.38 -13.45 10.09
N GLU A 126 2.43 -14.23 10.59
CA GLU A 126 2.24 -15.65 10.32
C GLU A 126 0.84 -15.90 9.75
N GLU A 127 0.63 -17.06 9.14
CA GLU A 127 -0.69 -17.45 8.62
C GLU A 127 -1.78 -17.33 9.69
N GLY A 128 -2.89 -16.68 9.33
CA GLY A 128 -4.02 -16.44 10.23
C GLY A 128 -3.98 -15.12 11.03
N ASP A 129 -2.85 -14.42 11.07
CA ASP A 129 -2.77 -13.08 11.66
C ASP A 129 -3.66 -12.08 10.90
N GLU A 130 -4.20 -11.07 11.60
CA GLU A 130 -5.15 -10.11 11.04
C GLU A 130 -4.46 -8.90 10.43
N ILE A 131 -4.95 -8.49 9.26
CA ILE A 131 -4.66 -7.21 8.62
C ILE A 131 -6.02 -6.53 8.40
N ILE A 132 -6.19 -5.32 8.90
CA ILE A 132 -7.46 -4.58 8.78
C ILE A 132 -7.18 -3.29 8.04
N LEU A 133 -7.94 -3.05 6.98
CA LEU A 133 -8.00 -1.77 6.30
C LEU A 133 -9.32 -1.08 6.63
N ARG A 134 -9.29 0.21 6.90
CA ARG A 134 -10.48 1.06 7.00
C ARG A 134 -10.42 2.16 5.97
N ASP A 135 -11.52 2.44 5.30
CA ASP A 135 -11.61 3.58 4.39
C ASP A 135 -11.97 4.89 5.13
N ALA A 136 -11.92 6.02 4.43
CA ALA A 136 -12.28 7.32 4.99
C ALA A 136 -13.78 7.45 5.36
N ALA A 137 -14.64 6.58 4.81
CA ALA A 137 -16.06 6.51 5.18
C ALA A 137 -16.33 5.66 6.43
N GLY A 138 -15.30 4.99 6.97
CA GLY A 138 -15.37 4.15 8.16
C GLY A 138 -15.71 2.69 7.89
N ASN A 139 -15.74 2.24 6.62
CA ASN A 139 -15.94 0.83 6.31
C ASN A 139 -14.65 0.04 6.59
N GLU A 140 -14.78 -1.10 7.24
CA GLU A 140 -13.66 -1.98 7.58
C GLU A 140 -13.62 -3.21 6.68
N TYR A 141 -12.38 -3.60 6.32
CA TYR A 141 -12.05 -4.72 5.46
C TYR A 141 -11.00 -5.56 6.19
N THR A 142 -11.42 -6.71 6.69
CA THR A 142 -10.56 -7.62 7.46
C THR A 142 -9.98 -8.71 6.56
N TYR A 143 -8.70 -8.96 6.70
CA TYR A 143 -7.95 -9.96 5.98
C TYR A 143 -7.22 -10.89 6.96
N ARG A 144 -7.07 -12.16 6.58
CA ARG A 144 -6.21 -13.13 7.27
C ARG A 144 -4.95 -13.34 6.44
N VAL A 145 -3.77 -13.24 7.05
CA VAL A 145 -2.51 -13.56 6.39
C VAL A 145 -2.57 -15.00 5.86
N THR A 146 -2.22 -15.18 4.59
CA THR A 146 -2.17 -16.49 3.92
C THR A 146 -0.74 -16.91 3.60
N ARG A 147 0.18 -15.94 3.42
CA ARG A 147 1.59 -16.23 3.20
C ARG A 147 2.50 -15.03 3.46
N THR A 148 3.74 -15.34 3.77
CA THR A 148 4.87 -14.40 3.81
C THR A 148 5.98 -14.95 2.92
N LEU A 149 6.55 -14.12 2.06
CA LEU A 149 7.66 -14.51 1.17
C LEU A 149 8.70 -13.39 1.04
N VAL A 150 9.91 -13.78 0.63
CA VAL A 150 10.98 -12.86 0.25
C VAL A 150 11.14 -12.92 -1.27
N THR A 151 11.12 -11.77 -1.94
CA THR A 151 11.23 -11.67 -3.40
C THR A 151 12.21 -10.59 -3.84
N ASP A 152 12.58 -10.64 -5.12
CA ASP A 152 13.41 -9.63 -5.78
C ASP A 152 12.66 -8.29 -5.85
N PRO A 153 13.35 -7.14 -5.69
CA PRO A 153 12.72 -5.82 -5.74
C PRO A 153 12.01 -5.49 -7.06
N TYR A 154 12.28 -6.22 -8.13
CA TYR A 154 11.65 -6.07 -9.44
C TYR A 154 10.56 -7.10 -9.72
N ASP A 155 10.22 -7.95 -8.75
CA ASP A 155 9.09 -8.87 -8.87
C ASP A 155 7.76 -8.10 -8.82
N VAL A 156 7.14 -7.97 -9.99
CA VAL A 156 5.83 -7.33 -10.16
C VAL A 156 4.68 -8.28 -9.98
N GLU A 157 4.93 -9.59 -9.96
CA GLU A 157 3.86 -10.59 -9.96
C GLU A 157 3.07 -10.56 -8.65
N VAL A 158 3.72 -10.15 -7.56
CA VAL A 158 3.10 -9.97 -6.23
C VAL A 158 2.06 -8.84 -6.19
N MET A 159 2.06 -7.92 -7.16
CA MET A 159 1.07 -6.84 -7.27
C MET A 159 -0.18 -7.26 -8.05
N ASN A 160 -0.14 -8.38 -8.77
CA ASN A 160 -1.27 -8.80 -9.59
C ASN A 160 -2.47 -9.22 -8.72
N PRO A 161 -3.70 -8.97 -9.17
CA PRO A 161 -4.89 -9.56 -8.58
C PRO A 161 -4.86 -11.08 -8.72
N VAL A 162 -5.57 -11.77 -7.81
CA VAL A 162 -5.82 -13.20 -7.92
C VAL A 162 -7.30 -13.40 -8.24
N GLU A 163 -7.59 -14.11 -9.31
CA GLU A 163 -8.96 -14.31 -9.79
C GLU A 163 -9.86 -14.86 -8.68
N GLY A 164 -11.00 -14.18 -8.46
CA GLY A 164 -11.99 -14.56 -7.46
C GLY A 164 -11.61 -14.30 -6.00
N ARG A 165 -10.51 -13.58 -5.73
CA ARG A 165 -10.02 -13.33 -4.36
C ARG A 165 -9.73 -11.86 -4.13
N ASN A 166 -10.17 -11.35 -2.99
CA ASN A 166 -9.78 -10.02 -2.50
C ASN A 166 -8.53 -10.16 -1.64
N ILE A 167 -7.43 -9.55 -2.07
CA ILE A 167 -6.11 -9.69 -1.47
C ILE A 167 -5.65 -8.34 -0.91
N VAL A 168 -4.98 -8.36 0.24
CA VAL A 168 -4.12 -7.27 0.69
C VAL A 168 -2.68 -7.74 0.61
N THR A 169 -1.80 -6.89 0.09
CA THR A 169 -0.35 -7.15 0.05
C THR A 169 0.39 -6.04 0.76
N LEU A 170 1.18 -6.38 1.78
CA LEU A 170 2.07 -5.46 2.49
C LEU A 170 3.52 -5.74 2.07
N GLN A 171 4.26 -4.70 1.68
CA GLN A 171 5.66 -4.83 1.26
C GLN A 171 6.60 -3.93 2.07
N THR A 172 7.76 -4.48 2.43
CA THR A 172 8.90 -3.72 2.93
C THR A 172 10.25 -4.28 2.45
N CYS A 173 11.35 -3.58 2.73
CA CYS A 173 12.71 -4.06 2.40
C CYS A 173 13.23 -5.05 3.46
N THR A 174 14.13 -5.96 3.06
CA THR A 174 14.91 -6.77 4.01
C THR A 174 15.97 -5.94 4.75
N LEU A 175 16.51 -6.49 5.84
CA LEU A 175 17.67 -5.95 6.57
C LEU A 175 18.83 -6.97 6.54
N PRO A 176 20.10 -6.52 6.64
CA PRO A 176 20.54 -5.13 6.81
C PRO A 176 20.85 -4.39 5.49
N ASP A 177 20.81 -5.08 4.34
CA ASP A 177 21.31 -4.57 3.06
C ASP A 177 20.23 -4.09 2.09
N TYR A 178 18.95 -4.23 2.45
CA TYR A 178 17.78 -3.75 1.68
C TYR A 178 17.65 -4.32 0.27
N ARG A 179 18.35 -5.44 -0.01
CA ARG A 179 18.44 -6.02 -1.35
C ARG A 179 17.13 -6.60 -1.84
N ASP A 180 16.39 -7.24 -0.95
CA ASP A 180 15.18 -7.98 -1.27
C ASP A 180 13.95 -7.33 -0.63
N ARG A 181 12.77 -7.87 -0.93
CA ARG A 181 11.49 -7.43 -0.38
C ARG A 181 10.85 -8.52 0.45
N ILE A 182 10.40 -8.16 1.64
CA ILE A 182 9.45 -8.96 2.41
C ILE A 182 8.06 -8.58 1.92
N VAL A 183 7.29 -9.59 1.53
CA VAL A 183 5.91 -9.46 1.06
C VAL A 183 5.03 -10.35 1.93
N VAL A 184 4.02 -9.74 2.56
CA VAL A 184 2.97 -10.44 3.31
C VAL A 184 1.67 -10.28 2.55
N GLN A 185 0.97 -11.39 2.31
CA GLN A 185 -0.33 -11.39 1.65
C GLN A 185 -1.41 -11.93 2.57
N GLY A 186 -2.53 -11.23 2.63
CA GLY A 186 -3.74 -11.68 3.29
C GLY A 186 -4.91 -11.76 2.31
N GLU A 187 -5.86 -12.64 2.61
CA GLU A 187 -7.12 -12.76 1.88
C GLU A 187 -8.26 -12.24 2.75
N MET A 188 -9.18 -11.51 2.14
CA MET A 188 -10.32 -10.92 2.84
C MET A 188 -11.20 -12.01 3.44
N VAL A 189 -11.61 -11.83 4.69
CA VAL A 189 -12.61 -12.66 5.34
C VAL A 189 -13.97 -11.96 5.27
N GLU A 190 -14.91 -12.52 4.52
CA GLU A 190 -16.28 -12.00 4.51
C GLU A 190 -16.98 -12.37 5.82
N GLY A 191 -17.50 -11.37 6.54
CA GLY A 191 -18.58 -11.57 7.51
C GLY A 191 -18.21 -12.14 8.89
N GLU A 192 -17.08 -11.77 9.51
CA GLU A 192 -16.94 -11.97 10.97
C GLU A 192 -17.85 -10.98 11.73
N THR A 193 -19.12 -11.37 11.95
CA THR A 193 -19.89 -10.80 13.05
C THR A 193 -19.19 -11.21 14.34
N ILE A 194 -18.47 -10.28 14.97
CA ILE A 194 -17.99 -10.49 16.35
C ILE A 194 -19.25 -10.57 17.23
N PRO A 195 -19.59 -11.74 17.82
CA PRO A 195 -20.67 -11.78 18.78
C PRO A 195 -20.31 -10.91 19.98
N SER A 196 -21.23 -10.01 20.30
CA SER A 196 -21.21 -9.10 21.45
C SER A 196 -20.88 -9.76 22.78
#